data_AF-A0A938EZT4-F1
#
_entry.id   AF-A0A938EZT4-F1
#
_cell.length_a   1.000
_cell.length_b   1.000
_cell.length_c   1.000
_cell.angle_alpha   90.00
_cell.angle_beta   90.00
_cell.angle_gamma   90.00
#
_symmetry.space_group_name_H-M   'P 1'
#
loop_
_entity.id
_entity.type
_entity.pdbx_description
1 polymer ?
#
loop_
_entity_poly.entity_id
_entity_poly.type
_entity_poly.pdbx_seq_one_letter_code
_entity_poly.pdbx_strand_id
1 'polypeptide(L)'
;MKHSYFIDENQLEKWILAAENIRDYFGLEKALGYIIGEKFYELAKDYRSKQETIAAINEQRKKPDYNPIKIIPGSNHKINLNEEYLNAKNKAYELKEILIDFAEMIMDAFNKYEIKDYFNSNIRLGALGHVATESEHELFVEKGVVEHSIETEINDSLVLGDMMKYFDCFPDNPFRDDDES
;
A
#
# COMPACT_ATOMS: atom_id res chain seq x y z
N MET A 1 -6.16 -14.24 -11.38
CA MET A 1 -6.75 -14.93 -10.21
C MET A 1 -7.97 -14.11 -9.76
N LYS A 2 -9.03 -14.66 -9.16
CA LYS A 2 -10.19 -13.85 -8.72
C LYS A 2 -9.95 -13.32 -7.30
N HIS A 3 -9.70 -12.03 -7.18
CA HIS A 3 -9.53 -11.32 -5.91
C HIS A 3 -10.87 -10.74 -5.45
N SER A 4 -11.41 -11.21 -4.32
CA SER A 4 -12.63 -10.69 -3.68
C SER A 4 -12.47 -9.30 -3.08
N TYR A 5 -11.22 -8.84 -2.93
CA TYR A 5 -10.87 -7.49 -2.52
C TYR A 5 -11.44 -6.42 -3.48
N PHE A 6 -11.45 -6.71 -4.78
CA PHE A 6 -12.00 -5.81 -5.80
C PHE A 6 -13.44 -6.18 -6.14
N ILE A 7 -14.24 -5.15 -6.46
CA ILE A 7 -15.58 -5.36 -7.04
C ILE A 7 -15.45 -5.87 -8.48
N ASP A 8 -14.42 -5.42 -9.20
CA ASP A 8 -14.14 -5.81 -10.58
C ASP A 8 -13.00 -6.84 -10.63
N GLU A 9 -13.25 -7.97 -11.29
CA GLU A 9 -12.29 -9.07 -11.40
C GLU A 9 -11.05 -8.72 -12.21
N ASN A 10 -11.12 -7.71 -13.09
CA ASN A 10 -10.00 -7.27 -13.93
C ASN A 10 -9.46 -5.89 -13.51
N GLN A 11 -9.57 -5.57 -12.21
CA GLN A 11 -9.23 -4.23 -11.72
C GLN A 11 -7.75 -3.88 -11.93
N LEU A 12 -6.86 -4.87 -11.80
CA LEU A 12 -5.42 -4.68 -11.99
C LEU A 12 -5.10 -4.38 -13.47
N GLU A 13 -5.67 -5.16 -14.40
CA GLU A 13 -5.51 -4.98 -15.84
C GLU A 13 -6.01 -3.60 -16.28
N LYS A 14 -7.13 -3.15 -15.70
CA LYS A 14 -7.67 -1.81 -15.96
C LYS A 14 -6.73 -0.71 -15.50
N TRP A 15 -6.08 -0.88 -14.34
CA TRP A 15 -5.08 0.08 -13.88
C TRP A 15 -3.82 0.06 -14.74
N ILE A 16 -3.34 -1.10 -15.18
CA ILE A 16 -2.24 -1.19 -16.14
C ILE A 16 -2.57 -0.45 -17.43
N LEU A 17 -3.72 -0.73 -18.03
CA LEU A 17 -4.16 -0.06 -19.26
C LEU A 17 -4.29 1.46 -19.06
N ALA A 18 -4.80 1.91 -17.91
CA ALA A 18 -4.86 3.33 -17.58
C ALA A 18 -3.46 3.95 -17.48
N ALA A 19 -2.51 3.25 -16.86
CA ALA A 19 -1.12 3.71 -16.76
C ALA A 19 -0.43 3.79 -18.13
N GLU A 20 -0.67 2.85 -19.03
CA GLU A 20 -0.16 2.91 -20.41
C GLU A 20 -0.72 4.13 -21.16
N ASN A 21 -2.03 4.39 -21.04
CA ASN A 21 -2.62 5.61 -21.61
C ASN A 21 -1.99 6.87 -21.00
N ILE A 22 -1.80 6.91 -19.67
CA ILE A 22 -1.14 8.04 -19.00
C ILE A 22 0.29 8.22 -19.53
N ARG A 23 1.03 7.12 -19.77
CA ARG A 23 2.37 7.16 -20.35
C ARG A 23 2.35 7.84 -21.72
N ASP A 24 1.40 7.47 -22.56
CA ASP A 24 1.29 7.98 -23.93
C ASP A 24 0.92 9.48 -23.98
N TYR A 25 0.09 9.96 -23.05
CA TYR A 25 -0.38 11.35 -23.03
C TYR A 25 0.43 12.30 -22.14
N PHE A 26 1.00 11.79 -21.03
CA PHE A 26 1.58 12.60 -19.97
C PHE A 26 3.00 12.18 -19.58
N GLY A 27 3.53 11.12 -20.18
CA GLY A 27 4.89 10.64 -19.97
C GLY A 27 5.05 9.62 -18.86
N LEU A 28 6.24 9.01 -18.84
CA LEU A 28 6.59 7.88 -17.97
C LEU A 28 6.44 8.20 -16.47
N GLU A 29 6.89 9.37 -16.03
CA GLU A 29 6.83 9.79 -14.63
C GLU A 29 5.38 9.78 -14.11
N LYS A 30 4.44 10.30 -14.89
CA LYS A 30 3.02 10.34 -14.52
C LYS A 30 2.39 8.94 -14.49
N ALA A 31 2.81 8.06 -15.40
CA ALA A 31 2.35 6.68 -15.44
C ALA A 31 2.82 5.89 -14.22
N LEU A 32 4.12 5.98 -13.88
CA LEU A 32 4.70 5.32 -12.70
C LEU A 32 4.17 5.92 -11.40
N GLY A 33 3.98 7.24 -11.35
CA GLY A 33 3.32 7.94 -10.25
C GLY A 33 1.90 7.42 -9.99
N TYR A 34 1.11 7.23 -11.04
CA TYR A 34 -0.22 6.65 -10.93
C TYR A 34 -0.19 5.18 -10.48
N ILE A 35 0.58 4.33 -11.17
CA ILE A 35 0.47 2.88 -10.96
C ILE A 35 1.21 2.40 -9.71
N ILE A 36 2.42 2.92 -9.47
CA ILE A 36 3.23 2.58 -8.30
C ILE A 36 2.93 3.53 -7.15
N GLY A 37 3.02 4.84 -7.40
CA GLY A 37 2.91 5.87 -6.35
C GLY A 37 1.53 6.00 -5.73
N GLU A 38 0.46 5.65 -6.45
CA GLU A 38 -0.91 5.67 -5.92
C GLU A 38 -1.48 4.25 -5.80
N LYS A 39 -1.68 3.53 -6.91
CA LYS A 39 -2.47 2.27 -6.87
C LYS A 39 -1.78 1.16 -6.07
N PHE A 40 -0.50 0.90 -6.36
CA PHE A 40 0.28 -0.09 -5.63
C PHE A 40 0.49 0.35 -4.17
N TYR A 41 0.80 1.62 -3.95
CA TYR A 41 0.96 2.21 -2.61
C TYR A 41 -0.28 2.00 -1.72
N GLU A 42 -1.49 2.28 -2.20
CA GLU A 42 -2.71 2.12 -1.40
C GLU A 42 -2.95 0.66 -0.99
N LEU A 43 -2.65 -0.30 -1.87
CA LEU A 43 -2.72 -1.72 -1.54
C LEU A 43 -1.66 -2.12 -0.50
N ALA A 44 -0.42 -1.65 -0.66
CA ALA A 44 0.67 -1.93 0.27
C ALA A 44 0.38 -1.34 1.66
N LYS A 45 -0.18 -0.13 1.70
CA LYS A 45 -0.62 0.54 2.92
C LYS A 45 -1.74 -0.23 3.61
N ASP A 46 -2.75 -0.70 2.88
CA ASP A 46 -3.82 -1.51 3.47
C ASP A 46 -3.29 -2.84 3.99
N TYR A 47 -2.39 -3.50 3.25
CA TYR A 47 -1.72 -4.73 3.69
C TYR A 47 -0.99 -4.54 5.02
N ARG A 48 -0.15 -3.51 5.10
CA ARG A 48 0.57 -3.14 6.32
C ARG A 48 -0.37 -2.86 7.49
N SER A 49 -1.44 -2.10 7.26
CA SER A 49 -2.47 -1.84 8.28
C SER A 49 -3.11 -3.13 8.82
N LYS A 50 -3.32 -4.14 7.96
CA LYS A 50 -3.80 -5.46 8.42
C LYS A 50 -2.74 -6.20 9.24
N GLN A 51 -1.47 -6.15 8.85
CA GLN A 51 -0.38 -6.73 9.64
C GLN A 51 -0.26 -6.09 11.03
N GLU A 52 -0.37 -4.76 11.12
CA GLU A 52 -0.35 -4.03 12.38
C GLU A 52 -1.55 -4.41 13.26
N THR A 53 -2.74 -4.55 12.68
CA THR A 53 -3.94 -5.03 13.39
C THR A 53 -3.72 -6.44 13.97
N ILE A 54 -3.18 -7.36 13.16
CA ILE A 54 -2.85 -8.73 13.57
C ILE A 54 -1.84 -8.72 14.73
N ALA A 55 -0.77 -7.94 14.61
CA ALA A 55 0.27 -7.81 15.63
C ALA A 55 -0.30 -7.23 16.93
N ALA A 56 -1.08 -6.15 16.86
CA ALA A 56 -1.69 -5.50 18.02
C ALA A 56 -2.68 -6.43 18.76
N ILE A 57 -3.44 -7.25 18.04
CA ILE A 57 -4.32 -8.24 18.66
C ILE A 57 -3.50 -9.37 19.30
N ASN A 58 -2.44 -9.83 18.64
CA ASN A 58 -1.55 -10.86 19.21
C ASN A 58 -0.87 -10.38 20.50
N GLU A 59 -0.42 -9.13 20.56
CA GLU A 59 0.11 -8.54 21.80
C GLU A 59 -0.94 -8.46 22.91
N GLN A 60 -2.19 -8.16 22.58
CA GLN A 60 -3.28 -8.19 23.56
C GLN A 60 -3.57 -9.60 24.07
N ARG A 61 -3.52 -10.62 23.20
CA ARG A 61 -3.73 -12.03 23.57
C ARG A 61 -2.69 -12.56 24.55
N LYS A 62 -1.49 -11.96 24.61
CA LYS A 62 -0.44 -12.32 25.57
C LYS A 62 -0.76 -11.85 27.00
N LYS A 63 -1.71 -10.93 27.18
CA LYS A 63 -2.02 -10.37 28.50
C LYS A 63 -2.87 -11.35 29.32
N PRO A 64 -2.60 -11.51 30.64
CA PRO A 64 -3.36 -12.43 31.50
C PRO A 64 -4.85 -12.11 31.61
N ASP A 65 -5.22 -10.83 31.43
CA ASP A 65 -6.58 -10.30 31.51
C ASP A 65 -7.24 -10.16 30.12
N TYR A 66 -6.71 -10.83 29.11
CA TYR A 66 -7.25 -10.76 27.75
C TYR A 66 -8.73 -11.11 27.70
N ASN A 67 -9.51 -10.18 27.15
CA ASN A 67 -10.90 -10.39 26.79
C ASN A 67 -11.06 -10.10 25.29
N PRO A 68 -11.55 -11.07 24.48
CA PRO A 68 -11.77 -10.84 23.06
C PRO A 68 -12.87 -9.81 22.79
N ILE A 69 -13.75 -9.50 23.74
CA ILE A 69 -14.79 -8.50 23.57
C ILE A 69 -14.31 -7.15 24.13
N LYS A 70 -14.09 -6.19 23.24
CA LYS A 70 -13.82 -4.80 23.61
C LYS A 70 -15.08 -3.95 23.54
N ILE A 71 -15.30 -3.16 24.58
CA ILE A 71 -16.31 -2.09 24.59
C ILE A 71 -15.60 -0.81 24.17
N ILE A 72 -16.08 -0.16 23.11
CA ILE A 72 -15.52 1.10 22.66
C ILE A 72 -15.90 2.20 23.67
N PRO A 73 -14.93 2.94 24.25
CA PRO A 73 -15.25 4.03 25.16
C PRO A 73 -16.19 5.05 24.49
N GLY A 74 -17.32 5.35 25.13
CA GLY A 74 -18.32 6.29 24.59
C GLY A 74 -19.28 5.71 23.56
N SER A 75 -19.27 4.39 23.31
CA SER A 75 -20.20 3.71 22.40
C SER A 75 -20.76 2.42 22.99
N ASN A 76 -21.99 2.07 22.61
CA ASN A 76 -22.59 0.77 22.95
C ASN A 76 -22.10 -0.37 22.03
N HIS A 77 -21.21 -0.08 21.07
CA HIS A 77 -20.65 -1.08 20.18
C HIS A 77 -19.61 -1.93 20.88
N LYS A 78 -19.71 -3.24 20.62
CA LYS A 78 -18.75 -4.26 21.05
C LYS A 78 -17.99 -4.73 19.82
N ILE A 79 -16.67 -4.78 19.93
CA ILE A 79 -15.80 -5.36 18.91
C ILE A 79 -15.34 -6.72 19.41
N ASN A 80 -15.45 -7.75 18.57
CA ASN A 80 -14.87 -9.05 18.82
C ASN A 80 -13.49 -9.14 18.16
N LEU A 81 -12.44 -9.05 18.96
CA LEU A 81 -11.04 -9.10 18.53
C LEU A 81 -10.67 -10.41 17.82
N ASN A 82 -11.39 -11.51 18.09
CA ASN A 82 -11.15 -12.76 17.36
C ASN A 82 -11.69 -12.71 15.93
N GLU A 83 -12.87 -12.13 15.74
CA GLU A 83 -13.45 -11.92 14.40
C GLU A 83 -12.63 -10.90 13.62
N GLU A 84 -12.24 -9.80 14.28
CA GLU A 84 -11.36 -8.78 13.70
C GLU A 84 -10.01 -9.38 13.27
N TYR A 85 -9.40 -10.22 14.11
CA TYR A 85 -8.18 -10.95 13.77
C TYR A 85 -8.34 -11.82 12.53
N LEU A 86 -9.40 -12.63 12.46
CA LEU A 86 -9.63 -13.52 11.31
C LEU A 86 -9.88 -12.72 10.03
N ASN A 87 -10.67 -11.65 10.12
CA ASN A 87 -10.91 -10.75 9.00
C ASN A 87 -9.60 -10.08 8.53
N ALA A 88 -8.80 -9.55 9.46
CA ALA A 88 -7.51 -8.94 9.13
C ALA A 88 -6.55 -9.95 8.49
N LYS A 89 -6.47 -11.17 9.03
CA LYS A 89 -5.62 -12.24 8.50
C LYS A 89 -6.03 -12.65 7.08
N ASN A 90 -7.32 -12.85 6.84
CA ASN A 90 -7.81 -13.23 5.52
C ASN A 90 -7.56 -12.14 4.48
N LYS A 91 -7.84 -10.87 4.85
CA LYS A 91 -7.54 -9.72 3.98
C LYS A 91 -6.06 -9.54 3.73
N ALA A 92 -5.21 -9.73 4.74
CA ALA A 92 -3.77 -9.64 4.57
C ALA A 92 -3.25 -10.72 3.60
N TYR A 93 -3.76 -11.95 3.70
CA TYR A 93 -3.40 -13.01 2.74
C TYR A 93 -3.77 -12.62 1.32
N GLU A 94 -5.02 -12.20 1.10
CA GLU A 94 -5.50 -11.79 -0.22
C GLU A 94 -4.73 -10.58 -0.79
N LEU A 95 -4.49 -9.55 0.04
CA LEU A 95 -3.71 -8.38 -0.35
C LEU A 95 -2.26 -8.74 -0.72
N LYS A 96 -1.65 -9.70 -0.02
CA LYS A 96 -0.30 -10.16 -0.36
C LYS A 96 -0.26 -10.76 -1.77
N GLU A 97 -1.22 -11.63 -2.10
CA GLU A 97 -1.34 -12.22 -3.44
C GLU A 97 -1.58 -11.13 -4.51
N ILE A 98 -2.45 -10.16 -4.23
CA ILE A 98 -2.69 -9.03 -5.13
C ILE A 98 -1.41 -8.23 -5.37
N LEU A 99 -0.62 -7.94 -4.33
CA LEU A 99 0.62 -7.18 -4.46
C LEU A 99 1.66 -7.93 -5.31
N ILE A 100 1.74 -9.25 -5.17
CA ILE A 100 2.63 -10.09 -6.01
C ILE A 100 2.17 -10.03 -7.46
N ASP A 101 0.91 -10.40 -7.74
CA ASP A 101 0.34 -10.37 -9.09
C ASP A 101 0.51 -8.98 -9.74
N PHE A 102 0.23 -7.92 -8.98
CA PHE A 102 0.28 -6.57 -9.51
C PHE A 102 1.70 -6.10 -9.78
N ALA A 103 2.68 -6.46 -8.95
CA ALA A 103 4.08 -6.15 -9.19
C ALA A 103 4.59 -6.84 -10.46
N GLU A 104 4.24 -8.12 -10.67
CA GLU A 104 4.56 -8.84 -11.91
C GLU A 104 3.97 -8.13 -13.14
N MET A 105 2.69 -7.77 -13.10
CA MET A 105 2.03 -7.04 -14.19
C MET A 105 2.67 -5.68 -14.47
N ILE A 106 3.10 -4.94 -13.43
CA ILE A 106 3.81 -3.67 -13.60
C ILE A 106 5.20 -3.90 -14.23
N MET A 107 5.92 -4.94 -13.80
CA MET A 107 7.24 -5.28 -14.34
C MET A 107 7.18 -5.78 -15.80
N ASP A 108 6.06 -6.36 -16.22
CA ASP A 108 5.81 -6.71 -17.63
C ASP A 108 5.48 -5.47 -18.48
N ALA A 109 4.77 -4.48 -17.92
CA ALA A 109 4.34 -3.29 -18.64
C ALA A 109 5.39 -2.17 -18.72
N PHE A 110 6.33 -2.12 -17.76
CA PHE A 110 7.34 -1.07 -17.62
C PHE A 110 8.74 -1.67 -17.49
N ASN A 111 9.76 -0.98 -18.02
CA ASN A 111 11.12 -1.48 -17.96
C ASN A 111 11.64 -1.45 -16.52
N LYS A 112 12.32 -2.53 -16.09
CA LYS A 112 12.96 -2.61 -14.75
C LYS A 112 13.83 -1.41 -14.37
N TYR A 113 14.51 -0.79 -15.34
CA TYR A 113 15.36 0.39 -15.08
C TYR A 113 14.50 1.63 -14.85
N GLU A 114 13.37 1.77 -15.56
CA GLU A 114 12.42 2.87 -15.34
C GLU A 114 11.79 2.78 -13.95
N ILE A 115 11.40 1.57 -13.54
CA ILE A 115 10.87 1.29 -12.20
C ILE A 115 11.93 1.61 -11.13
N LYS A 116 13.18 1.17 -11.35
CA LYS A 116 14.28 1.45 -10.43
C LYS A 116 14.57 2.95 -10.31
N ASP A 117 14.63 3.66 -11.43
CA ASP A 117 14.88 5.10 -11.45
C ASP A 117 13.75 5.86 -10.76
N TYR A 118 12.51 5.43 -10.94
CA TYR A 118 11.36 5.96 -10.22
C TYR A 118 11.52 5.79 -8.71
N PHE A 119 11.79 4.58 -8.22
CA PHE A 119 12.03 4.31 -6.79
C PHE A 119 13.21 5.09 -6.19
N ASN A 120 14.22 5.43 -6.98
CA ASN A 120 15.35 6.25 -6.55
C ASN A 120 15.10 7.77 -6.67
N SER A 121 13.94 8.18 -7.19
CA SER A 121 13.56 9.59 -7.33
C SER A 121 12.91 10.13 -6.05
N ASN A 122 12.62 11.43 -6.02
CA ASN A 122 11.90 12.06 -4.91
C ASN A 122 10.39 11.82 -5.05
N ILE A 123 9.97 10.56 -4.84
CA ILE A 123 8.58 10.12 -5.01
C ILE A 123 7.69 10.76 -3.95
N ARG A 124 6.52 11.22 -4.38
CA ARG A 124 5.38 11.49 -3.50
C ARG A 124 4.36 10.39 -3.67
N LEU A 125 3.91 9.83 -2.56
CA LEU A 125 2.96 8.72 -2.54
C LEU A 125 1.52 9.24 -2.38
N GLY A 126 0.56 8.44 -2.80
CA GLY A 126 -0.86 8.75 -2.77
C GLY A 126 -1.35 9.61 -3.95
N ALA A 127 -2.65 9.87 -3.96
CA ALA A 127 -3.36 10.45 -5.11
C ALA A 127 -2.83 11.81 -5.60
N LEU A 128 -2.22 12.60 -4.72
CA LEU A 128 -1.65 13.89 -5.09
C LEU A 128 -0.23 13.78 -5.61
N GLY A 129 0.47 12.68 -5.34
CA GLY A 129 1.88 12.52 -5.68
C GLY A 129 2.15 12.60 -7.17
N HIS A 130 1.22 12.13 -8.00
CA HIS A 130 1.34 12.18 -9.46
C HIS A 130 0.50 13.29 -10.11
N VAL A 131 -0.40 13.95 -9.37
CA VAL A 131 -1.34 14.96 -9.92
C VAL A 131 -0.91 16.38 -9.60
N ALA A 132 -0.40 16.64 -8.39
CA ALA A 132 -0.10 17.97 -7.91
C ALA A 132 1.38 18.34 -8.08
N THR A 133 1.63 19.60 -8.42
CA THR A 133 2.94 20.25 -8.26
C THR A 133 3.27 20.46 -6.78
N GLU A 134 4.52 20.82 -6.45
CA GLU A 134 4.89 21.17 -5.07
C GLU A 134 4.05 22.31 -4.51
N SER A 135 3.88 23.39 -5.25
CA SER A 135 3.08 24.53 -4.82
C SER A 135 1.61 24.17 -4.57
N GLU A 136 1.05 23.26 -5.37
CA GLU A 136 -0.33 22.81 -5.18
C GLU A 136 -0.46 21.88 -3.97
N HIS A 137 0.53 21.02 -3.74
CA HIS A 137 0.60 20.16 -2.57
C HIS A 137 0.71 20.99 -1.28
N GLU A 138 1.65 21.94 -1.22
CA GLU A 138 1.81 22.87 -0.10
C GLU A 138 0.51 23.64 0.18
N LEU A 139 -0.17 24.10 -0.87
CA LEU A 139 -1.46 24.76 -0.73
C LEU A 139 -2.51 23.82 -0.11
N PHE A 140 -2.59 22.56 -0.53
CA PHE A 140 -3.54 21.61 0.04
C PHE A 140 -3.23 21.26 1.50
N VAL A 141 -1.94 21.18 1.87
CA VAL A 141 -1.51 21.02 3.26
C VAL A 141 -1.91 22.25 4.08
N GLU A 142 -1.63 23.46 3.59
CA GLU A 142 -1.98 24.72 4.28
C GLU A 142 -3.50 24.83 4.52
N LYS A 143 -4.31 24.36 3.56
CA LYS A 143 -5.78 24.37 3.68
C LYS A 143 -6.33 23.19 4.51
N GLY A 144 -5.48 22.32 5.03
CA GLY A 144 -5.88 21.14 5.80
C GLY A 144 -6.67 20.12 4.98
N VAL A 145 -6.54 20.17 3.66
CA VAL A 145 -7.15 19.19 2.73
C VAL A 145 -6.35 17.90 2.76
N VAL A 146 -5.04 18.01 3.01
CA VAL A 146 -4.09 16.91 3.10
C VAL A 146 -3.43 16.99 4.47
N GLU A 147 -3.48 15.88 5.21
CA GLU A 147 -2.67 15.74 6.41
C GLU A 147 -1.23 15.46 6.00
N HIS A 148 -0.32 16.31 6.46
CA HIS A 148 1.11 16.13 6.23
C HIS A 148 1.85 16.46 7.52
N SER A 149 2.29 15.39 8.20
CA SER A 149 3.04 15.41 9.44
C SER A 149 4.29 14.55 9.31
N ILE A 150 5.22 14.71 10.26
CA ILE A 150 6.41 13.85 10.35
C ILE A 150 5.99 12.36 10.48
N GLU A 151 4.87 12.08 11.17
CA GLU A 151 4.37 10.71 11.31
C GLU A 151 3.88 10.15 9.98
N THR A 152 3.19 10.96 9.16
CA THR A 152 2.79 10.51 7.82
C THR A 152 3.99 10.27 6.91
N GLU A 153 5.03 11.11 6.98
CA GLU A 153 6.28 10.90 6.20
C GLU A 153 7.03 9.64 6.62
N ILE A 154 7.08 9.35 7.92
CA ILE A 154 7.68 8.12 8.44
C ILE A 154 6.89 6.90 7.92
N ASN A 155 5.56 6.93 8.03
CA ASN A 155 4.72 5.83 7.56
C ASN A 155 4.86 5.60 6.05
N ASP A 156 4.89 6.67 5.26
CA ASP A 156 5.10 6.60 3.82
C ASP A 156 6.47 6.00 3.46
N SER A 157 7.52 6.37 4.20
CA SER A 157 8.86 5.80 4.03
C SER A 157 8.90 4.30 4.35
N LEU A 158 8.15 3.86 5.37
CA LEU A 158 8.05 2.45 5.71
C LEU A 158 7.29 1.66 4.64
N VAL A 159 6.17 2.19 4.17
CA VAL A 159 5.40 1.57 3.07
C VAL A 159 6.24 1.53 1.78
N LEU A 160 7.00 2.58 1.48
CA LEU A 160 7.91 2.59 0.33
C LEU A 160 8.92 1.44 0.41
N GLY A 161 9.55 1.25 1.58
CA GLY A 161 10.45 0.14 1.82
C GLY A 161 9.79 -1.23 1.62
N ASP A 162 8.54 -1.39 2.06
CA ASP A 162 7.75 -2.60 1.85
C ASP A 162 7.41 -2.83 0.38
N MET A 163 7.01 -1.79 -0.35
CA MET A 163 6.70 -1.86 -1.78
C MET A 163 7.90 -2.35 -2.58
N MET A 164 9.10 -1.84 -2.30
CA MET A 164 10.33 -2.20 -2.99
C MET A 164 10.67 -3.70 -2.90
N LYS A 165 10.12 -4.44 -1.92
CA LYS A 165 10.34 -5.89 -1.78
C LYS A 165 9.68 -6.70 -2.90
N TYR A 166 8.62 -6.18 -3.50
CA TYR A 166 7.86 -6.85 -4.55
C TYR A 166 8.46 -6.67 -5.94
N PHE A 167 9.43 -5.76 -6.09
CA PHE A 167 10.08 -5.49 -7.37
C PHE A 167 11.50 -6.04 -7.39
N ASP A 168 11.77 -6.93 -8.34
CA ASP A 168 13.08 -7.59 -8.52
C ASP A 168 14.21 -6.66 -9.01
N CYS A 169 14.00 -5.34 -8.98
CA CYS A 169 15.01 -4.35 -9.34
C CYS A 169 15.97 -3.99 -8.19
N PHE A 170 15.76 -4.56 -6.98
CA PHE A 170 16.59 -4.38 -5.79
C PHE A 170 17.13 -5.72 -5.26
N PRO A 171 18.19 -6.29 -5.87
CA PRO A 171 18.78 -7.57 -5.45
C PRO A 171 19.39 -7.53 -4.03
N ASP A 172 19.80 -6.36 -3.56
CA ASP A 172 20.34 -6.14 -2.22
C ASP A 172 19.32 -5.53 -1.24
N ASN A 173 18.01 -5.68 -1.51
CA ASN A 173 16.98 -5.11 -0.63
C ASN A 173 17.07 -5.76 0.75
N PRO A 174 17.49 -5.03 1.81
CA PRO A 174 17.70 -5.59 3.14
C PRO A 174 16.39 -6.02 3.82
N PHE A 175 15.25 -5.76 3.18
CA PHE A 175 13.93 -6.11 3.65
C PHE A 175 13.26 -7.20 2.82
N ARG A 176 13.94 -7.78 1.83
CA ARG A 176 13.45 -8.98 1.13
C ARG A 176 13.42 -10.10 2.17
N ASP A 177 12.23 -10.63 2.45
CA ASP A 177 12.09 -11.78 3.33
C ASP A 177 12.61 -12.99 2.54
N ASP A 178 13.91 -13.27 2.67
CA ASP A 178 14.55 -14.50 2.18
C ASP A 178 14.13 -15.69 3.07
N ASP A 179 12.82 -15.92 3.19
CA ASP A 179 12.26 -17.05 3.93
C ASP A 179 11.13 -17.65 3.11
N GLU A 180 11.51 -18.56 2.19
CA GLU A 180 10.77 -19.78 1.85
C GLU A 180 11.67 -20.67 0.97
N SER A 181 12.45 -21.52 1.64
CA SER A 181 13.12 -22.70 1.07
C SER A 181 12.54 -23.97 1.67
#